data_AF-A0A949K3I7-F1
#
_entry.id   AF-A0A949K3I7-F1
#
_cell.length_a   1.000
_cell.length_b   1.000
_cell.length_c   1.000
_cell.angle_alpha   90.00
_cell.angle_beta   90.00
_cell.angle_gamma   90.00
#
_symmetry.space_group_name_H-M   'P 1'
#
loop_
_entity.id
_entity.type
_entity.pdbx_description
1 polymer ?
#
loop_
_entity_poly.entity_id
_entity_poly.type
_entity_poly.pdbx_seq_one_letter_code
_entity_poly.pdbx_strand_id
1 'polypeptide(L)'
;MNAENDVRRIVVLGGSFSPPTIAHRKLLQAAMDAVQADGGIFVPTPCWYVKRKLKKSGCAQEALPDELRLEMLKAMCNEDGRLSVDGSEMHRTERGFTYETLVRIQEKHPGSRIYFVAGSDKLHIIPRWHRIREFVEHFTILVTKRNGELPEQLLEEQPFLAEHREAFLIFTAPEELDYISSTAVRDDLRRGGTLAEKMVTKDVWEIMKKNGMVKEACINRFREEHDFLSNFYPARVEYQGLIYQNAEAAFQAQKCRTDEEKSEFCGLPPNMAKKLGRQVELRDDWEELKVGFMEEIVRAKFIQNPDLGKRLLATGETPLAEGNTWGDTCWGVDSRTGQGENHLGRILMKIRAELARVLE
;
A
#
# COMPACT_ATOMS: atom_id res chain seq x y z
N MET A 1 37.47 11.75 -36.70
CA MET A 1 36.07 11.32 -36.53
C MET A 1 35.72 11.41 -35.05
N ASN A 2 34.97 12.49 -34.73
CA ASN A 2 34.10 12.82 -33.60
C ASN A 2 34.52 12.50 -32.14
N ALA A 3 35.16 13.49 -31.50
CA ALA A 3 35.41 13.55 -30.05
C ALA A 3 34.15 13.88 -29.21
N GLU A 4 32.99 14.18 -29.82
CA GLU A 4 31.74 14.47 -29.11
C GLU A 4 31.00 13.22 -28.58
N ASN A 5 31.46 12.02 -28.95
CA ASN A 5 30.81 10.76 -28.56
C ASN A 5 31.32 10.13 -27.26
N ASP A 6 32.27 10.76 -26.54
CA ASP A 6 32.96 10.14 -25.39
C ASP A 6 32.68 10.83 -24.03
N VAL A 7 31.84 11.87 -24.01
CA VAL A 7 31.45 12.56 -22.77
C VAL A 7 30.28 11.82 -22.13
N ARG A 8 30.53 11.24 -20.95
CA ARG A 8 29.50 10.55 -20.16
C ARG A 8 28.36 11.50 -19.81
N ARG A 9 27.11 11.08 -19.98
CA ARG A 9 25.90 11.89 -19.73
C ARG A 9 25.11 11.31 -18.56
N ILE A 10 24.74 12.16 -17.60
CA ILE A 10 24.03 11.76 -16.39
C ILE A 10 22.78 12.61 -16.21
N VAL A 11 21.63 11.95 -16.02
CA VAL A 11 20.37 12.63 -15.73
C VAL A 11 20.01 12.50 -14.26
N VAL A 12 19.68 13.63 -13.63
CA VAL A 12 19.34 13.72 -12.21
C VAL A 12 17.87 14.09 -12.05
N LEU A 13 17.14 13.29 -11.26
CA LEU A 13 15.74 13.55 -10.90
C LEU A 13 15.62 13.73 -9.38
N GLY A 14 15.40 14.98 -8.96
CA GLY A 14 15.14 15.34 -7.56
C GLY A 14 13.65 15.24 -7.18
N GLY A 15 13.34 14.76 -5.98
CA GLY A 15 11.94 14.57 -5.58
C GLY A 15 11.69 14.18 -4.12
N SER A 16 10.42 14.19 -3.72
CA SER A 16 10.03 13.72 -2.39
C SER A 16 9.93 12.20 -2.31
N PHE A 17 9.50 11.54 -3.39
CA PHE A 17 9.38 10.07 -3.50
C PHE A 17 8.72 9.44 -2.27
N SER A 18 7.52 9.90 -1.91
CA SER A 18 6.83 9.50 -0.68
C SER A 18 5.43 8.93 -0.98
N PRO A 19 5.31 7.73 -1.58
CA PRO A 19 6.39 6.81 -2.03
C PRO A 19 6.88 7.11 -3.47
N PRO A 20 8.01 6.52 -3.93
CA PRO A 20 8.34 6.49 -5.36
C PRO A 20 7.27 5.69 -6.14
N THR A 21 7.11 6.01 -7.43
CA THR A 21 6.06 5.45 -8.30
C THR A 21 6.65 5.09 -9.66
N ILE A 22 5.94 4.29 -10.45
CA ILE A 22 6.35 3.94 -11.84
C ILE A 22 6.54 5.20 -12.68
N ALA A 23 5.73 6.24 -12.45
CA ALA A 23 5.88 7.52 -13.13
C ALA A 23 7.26 8.16 -12.91
N HIS A 24 7.84 8.07 -11.71
CA HIS A 24 9.18 8.59 -11.45
C HIS A 24 10.25 7.83 -12.24
N ARG A 25 10.14 6.49 -12.32
CA ARG A 25 11.06 5.65 -13.10
C ARG A 25 10.99 5.96 -14.58
N LYS A 26 9.77 5.94 -15.14
CA LYS A 26 9.54 6.17 -16.57
C LYS A 26 9.91 7.60 -16.96
N LEU A 27 9.69 8.60 -16.11
CA LEU A 27 10.12 9.97 -16.33
C LEU A 27 11.64 10.07 -16.42
N LEU A 28 12.38 9.45 -15.49
CA LEU A 28 13.84 9.44 -15.53
C LEU A 28 14.37 8.71 -16.78
N GLN A 29 13.79 7.57 -17.13
CA GLN A 29 14.16 6.81 -18.33
C GLN A 29 13.91 7.62 -19.62
N ALA A 30 12.74 8.25 -19.76
CA ALA A 30 12.45 9.10 -20.92
C ALA A 30 13.42 10.29 -21.04
N ALA A 31 13.77 10.90 -19.90
CA ALA A 31 14.76 11.98 -19.86
C ALA A 31 16.17 11.48 -20.25
N MET A 32 16.55 10.27 -19.81
CA MET A 32 17.80 9.63 -20.22
C MET A 32 17.83 9.34 -21.71
N ASP A 33 16.76 8.79 -22.26
CA ASP A 33 16.67 8.45 -23.68
C ASP A 33 16.77 9.71 -24.57
N ALA A 34 16.15 10.82 -24.13
CA ALA A 34 16.16 12.10 -24.85
C ALA A 34 17.56 12.69 -25.05
N VAL A 35 18.52 12.36 -24.17
CA VAL A 35 19.91 12.84 -24.27
C VAL A 35 20.93 11.71 -24.40
N GLN A 36 20.47 10.48 -24.65
CA GLN A 36 21.32 9.28 -24.73
C GLN A 36 22.24 9.15 -23.50
N ALA A 37 21.66 9.25 -22.31
CA ALA A 37 22.41 9.22 -21.05
C ALA A 37 22.89 7.81 -20.68
N ASP A 38 24.11 7.76 -20.12
CA ASP A 38 24.72 6.54 -19.58
C ASP A 38 24.17 6.16 -18.21
N GLY A 39 23.59 7.12 -17.48
CA GLY A 39 23.08 6.89 -16.13
C GLY A 39 22.01 7.87 -15.67
N GLY A 40 21.15 7.37 -14.79
CA GLY A 40 20.10 8.13 -14.11
C GLY A 40 20.29 8.09 -12.59
N ILE A 41 20.10 9.23 -11.93
CA ILE A 41 20.27 9.37 -10.48
C ILE A 41 19.00 9.96 -9.87
N PHE A 42 18.37 9.21 -8.95
CA PHE A 42 17.34 9.77 -8.07
C PHE A 42 17.99 10.49 -6.90
N VAL A 43 17.52 11.71 -6.61
CA VAL A 43 17.96 12.47 -5.43
C VAL A 43 16.76 12.78 -4.53
N PRO A 44 16.52 11.96 -3.48
CA PRO A 44 15.44 12.20 -2.56
C PRO A 44 15.70 13.36 -1.61
N THR A 45 14.75 14.29 -1.54
CA THR A 45 14.73 15.39 -0.56
C THR A 45 14.60 14.87 0.88
N PRO A 46 15.05 15.63 1.91
CA PRO A 46 14.96 15.21 3.31
C PRO A 46 13.52 15.10 3.85
N CYS A 47 13.26 14.18 4.79
CA CYS A 47 11.92 13.93 5.35
C CYS A 47 11.28 15.19 5.95
N TRP A 48 12.03 16.08 6.61
CA TRP A 48 11.47 17.33 7.15
C TRP A 48 10.86 18.21 6.04
N TYR A 49 11.47 18.23 4.85
CA TYR A 49 10.96 18.99 3.71
C TYR A 49 9.68 18.36 3.17
N VAL A 50 9.63 17.02 3.10
CA VAL A 50 8.44 16.26 2.73
C VAL A 50 7.30 16.54 3.70
N LYS A 51 7.53 16.43 5.02
CA LYS A 51 6.57 16.77 6.08
C LYS A 51 6.04 18.19 5.93
N ARG A 52 6.92 19.17 5.70
CA ARG A 52 6.54 20.57 5.48
C ARG A 52 5.64 20.74 4.24
N LYS A 53 5.93 20.04 3.15
CA LYS A 53 5.11 20.06 1.92
C LYS A 53 3.73 19.47 2.18
N LEU A 54 3.65 18.31 2.83
CA LEU A 54 2.40 17.62 3.13
C LEU A 54 1.57 18.30 4.23
N LYS A 55 2.17 19.14 5.06
CA LYS A 55 1.44 19.95 6.06
C LYS A 55 0.38 20.85 5.41
N LYS A 56 0.63 21.34 4.19
CA LYS A 56 -0.33 22.16 3.44
C LYS A 56 -1.63 21.42 3.08
N SER A 57 -1.58 20.09 3.01
CA SER A 57 -2.73 19.23 2.71
C SER A 57 -3.19 18.41 3.92
N GLY A 58 -2.76 18.75 5.14
CA GLY A 58 -3.12 18.03 6.36
C GLY A 58 -2.52 16.61 6.48
N CYS A 59 -1.60 16.22 5.59
CA CYS A 59 -1.09 14.86 5.45
C CYS A 59 0.34 14.69 5.98
N ALA A 60 0.78 15.53 6.93
CA ALA A 60 2.18 15.56 7.38
C ALA A 60 2.66 14.21 7.97
N GLN A 61 1.76 13.45 8.60
CA GLN A 61 2.06 12.13 9.16
C GLN A 61 2.25 11.03 8.10
N GLU A 62 1.85 11.29 6.85
CA GLU A 62 2.02 10.36 5.73
C GLU A 62 3.40 10.51 5.05
N ALA A 63 4.25 11.42 5.55
CA ALA A 63 5.62 11.57 5.06
C ALA A 63 6.44 10.34 5.45
N LEU A 64 6.97 9.63 4.44
CA LEU A 64 7.79 8.47 4.69
C LEU A 64 9.18 8.87 5.24
N PRO A 65 9.74 8.09 6.18
CA PRO A 65 11.12 8.27 6.66
C PRO A 65 12.15 8.25 5.53
N ASP A 66 13.34 8.80 5.79
CA ASP A 66 14.42 8.85 4.79
C ASP A 66 14.84 7.43 4.38
N GLU A 67 15.07 6.57 5.36
CA GLU A 67 15.54 5.20 5.20
C GLU A 67 14.57 4.37 4.36
N LEU A 68 13.26 4.50 4.63
CA LEU A 68 12.22 3.77 3.90
C LEU A 68 12.12 4.24 2.44
N ARG A 69 12.22 5.54 2.19
CA ARG A 69 12.22 6.07 0.81
C ARG A 69 13.49 5.66 0.06
N LEU A 70 14.63 5.62 0.73
CA LEU A 70 15.90 5.14 0.16
C LEU A 70 15.81 3.66 -0.22
N GLU A 71 15.25 2.82 0.65
CA GLU A 71 15.02 1.41 0.40
C GLU A 71 14.13 1.21 -0.84
N MET A 72 12.98 1.91 -0.90
CA MET A 72 12.07 1.86 -2.05
C MET A 72 12.72 2.34 -3.35
N LEU A 73 13.50 3.42 -3.32
CA LEU A 73 14.19 3.93 -4.51
C LEU A 73 15.27 2.97 -5.00
N LYS A 74 16.05 2.37 -4.09
CA LYS A 74 17.05 1.36 -4.44
C LYS A 74 16.39 0.14 -5.08
N ALA A 75 15.30 -0.34 -4.49
CA ALA A 75 14.52 -1.45 -5.04
C ALA A 75 14.02 -1.14 -6.46
N MET A 76 13.50 0.07 -6.69
CA MET A 76 13.04 0.51 -8.02
C MET A 76 14.16 0.56 -9.08
N CYS A 77 15.43 0.68 -8.67
CA CYS A 77 16.58 0.69 -9.57
C CYS A 77 17.09 -0.71 -9.93
N ASN A 78 16.70 -1.78 -9.21
CA ASN A 78 17.26 -3.12 -9.39
C ASN A 78 17.09 -3.68 -10.83
N GLU A 79 16.02 -3.30 -11.53
CA GLU A 79 15.73 -3.77 -12.89
C GLU A 79 16.53 -3.05 -13.99
N ASP A 80 17.13 -1.89 -13.71
CA ASP A 80 17.87 -1.10 -14.71
C ASP A 80 19.21 -0.64 -14.11
N GLY A 81 20.29 -1.33 -14.49
CA GLY A 81 21.65 -1.09 -13.97
C GLY A 81 22.23 0.30 -14.29
N ARG A 82 21.56 1.10 -15.13
CA ARG A 82 21.90 2.51 -15.36
C ARG A 82 21.33 3.44 -14.29
N LEU A 83 20.37 2.97 -13.49
CA LEU A 83 19.70 3.76 -12.46
C LEU A 83 20.38 3.60 -11.11
N SER A 84 20.44 4.71 -10.37
CA SER A 84 21.03 4.75 -9.03
C SER A 84 20.34 5.80 -8.15
N VAL A 85 20.67 5.80 -6.87
CA VAL A 85 20.10 6.71 -5.88
C VAL A 85 21.22 7.40 -5.13
N ASP A 86 21.18 8.73 -5.10
CA ASP A 86 22.07 9.55 -4.29
C ASP A 86 21.32 10.11 -3.07
N GLY A 87 21.53 9.50 -1.91
CA GLY A 87 20.92 9.90 -0.64
C GLY A 87 21.60 11.08 0.06
N SER A 88 22.52 11.82 -0.58
CA SER A 88 23.30 12.88 0.10
C SER A 88 22.48 14.05 0.64
N GLU A 89 21.26 14.25 0.13
CA GLU A 89 20.33 15.23 0.69
C GLU A 89 19.57 14.71 1.93
N MET A 90 19.51 13.41 2.14
CA MET A 90 18.80 12.82 3.29
C MET A 90 19.47 13.24 4.60
N HIS A 91 18.69 13.27 5.68
CA HIS A 91 19.09 13.68 7.03
C HIS A 91 19.59 15.13 7.19
N ARG A 92 19.73 15.92 6.11
CA ARG A 92 20.09 17.33 6.22
C ARG A 92 19.01 18.08 7.01
N THR A 93 19.43 18.84 8.02
CA THR A 93 18.55 19.70 8.81
C THR A 93 18.32 21.07 8.15
N GLU A 94 19.22 21.47 7.27
CA GLU A 94 19.17 22.74 6.55
C GLU A 94 18.55 22.60 5.16
N ARG A 95 18.17 23.74 4.57
CA ARG A 95 17.66 23.80 3.21
C ARG A 95 18.75 23.41 2.20
N GLY A 96 18.50 22.36 1.42
CA GLY A 96 19.30 22.03 0.24
C GLY A 96 18.98 22.96 -0.95
N PHE A 97 19.99 23.24 -1.77
CA PHE A 97 19.85 23.94 -3.04
C PHE A 97 20.26 22.99 -4.16
N THR A 98 19.48 22.98 -5.25
CA THR A 98 19.70 22.08 -6.39
C THR A 98 21.10 22.25 -6.98
N TYR A 99 21.59 23.49 -7.09
CA TYR A 99 22.93 23.78 -7.62
C TYR A 99 24.03 23.07 -6.81
N GLU A 100 24.05 23.23 -5.48
CA GLU A 100 24.99 22.53 -4.58
C GLU A 100 24.89 21.00 -4.68
N THR A 101 23.70 20.47 -4.91
CA THR A 101 23.49 19.03 -5.09
C THR A 101 24.10 18.55 -6.41
N LEU A 102 23.88 19.27 -7.51
CA LEU A 102 24.47 18.92 -8.80
C LEU A 102 25.99 19.08 -8.83
N VAL A 103 26.54 20.07 -8.13
CA VAL A 103 28.00 20.20 -7.96
C VAL A 103 28.58 18.96 -7.28
N ARG A 104 27.97 18.46 -6.20
CA ARG A 104 28.42 17.22 -5.53
C ARG A 104 28.29 15.99 -6.43
N ILE A 105 27.27 15.94 -7.28
CA ILE A 105 27.13 14.85 -8.27
C ILE A 105 28.24 14.96 -9.33
N GLN A 106 28.56 16.18 -9.79
CA GLN A 106 29.66 16.44 -10.71
C GLN A 106 31.02 16.01 -10.14
N GLU A 107 31.25 16.26 -8.85
CA GLU A 107 32.46 15.82 -8.14
C GLU A 107 32.60 14.28 -8.11
N LYS A 108 31.48 13.56 -7.95
CA LYS A 108 31.45 12.08 -8.01
C LYS A 108 31.58 11.53 -9.43
N HIS A 109 31.25 12.34 -10.44
CA HIS A 109 31.27 11.98 -11.85
C HIS A 109 32.06 13.01 -12.67
N PRO A 110 33.38 13.10 -12.48
CA PRO A 110 34.21 14.10 -13.14
C PRO A 110 34.17 13.95 -14.66
N GLY A 111 34.11 15.07 -15.38
CA GLY A 111 34.06 15.09 -16.84
C GLY A 111 32.72 14.70 -17.46
N SER A 112 31.72 14.32 -16.66
CA SER A 112 30.37 14.03 -17.16
C SER A 112 29.56 15.30 -17.43
N ARG A 113 28.63 15.24 -18.39
CA ARG A 113 27.62 16.28 -18.62
C ARG A 113 26.37 15.95 -17.81
N ILE A 114 25.99 16.86 -16.92
CA ILE A 114 24.87 16.65 -15.99
C ILE A 114 23.63 17.39 -16.46
N TYR A 115 22.52 16.67 -16.42
CA TYR A 115 21.19 17.13 -16.77
C TYR A 115 20.26 17.03 -15.56
N PHE A 116 19.40 18.03 -15.35
CA PHE A 116 18.42 18.03 -14.25
C PHE A 116 16.99 18.04 -14.77
N VAL A 117 16.17 17.10 -14.32
CA VAL A 117 14.77 17.00 -14.76
C VAL A 117 13.87 17.96 -13.98
N ALA A 118 13.12 18.78 -14.71
CA ALA A 118 12.08 19.65 -14.18
C ALA A 118 10.78 19.53 -14.99
N GLY A 119 9.64 19.76 -14.34
CA GLY A 119 8.37 19.95 -15.05
C GLY A 119 8.21 21.42 -15.45
N SER A 120 7.42 21.65 -16.50
CA SER A 120 7.05 22.99 -16.97
C SER A 120 6.45 23.87 -15.85
N ASP A 121 5.76 23.23 -14.91
CA ASP A 121 5.14 23.86 -13.73
C ASP A 121 6.15 24.61 -12.85
N LYS A 122 7.45 24.35 -13.00
CA LYS A 122 8.52 25.02 -12.26
C LYS A 122 9.21 26.14 -13.05
N LEU A 123 8.95 26.32 -14.34
CA LEU A 123 9.67 27.31 -15.14
C LEU A 123 9.54 28.73 -14.57
N HIS A 124 8.37 29.09 -14.05
CA HIS A 124 8.13 30.39 -13.43
C HIS A 124 8.92 30.64 -12.13
N ILE A 125 9.42 29.59 -11.46
CA ILE A 125 10.26 29.72 -10.24
C ILE A 125 11.75 29.49 -10.48
N ILE A 126 12.15 28.86 -11.59
CA ILE A 126 13.56 28.56 -11.89
C ILE A 126 14.45 29.81 -11.88
N PRO A 127 14.06 30.96 -12.46
CA PRO A 127 14.85 32.20 -12.40
C PRO A 127 15.14 32.71 -10.98
N ARG A 128 14.43 32.20 -9.96
CA ARG A 128 14.62 32.56 -8.54
C ARG A 128 15.44 31.51 -7.78
N TRP A 129 15.97 30.50 -8.45
CA TRP A 129 16.79 29.48 -7.79
C TRP A 129 18.12 30.08 -7.32
N HIS A 130 18.63 29.53 -6.22
CA HIS A 130 19.94 29.89 -5.71
C HIS A 130 21.00 29.56 -6.76
N ARG A 131 21.85 30.55 -7.08
CA ARG A 131 22.93 30.43 -8.08
C ARG A 131 22.46 30.00 -9.47
N ILE A 132 21.30 30.51 -9.91
CA ILE A 132 20.72 30.12 -11.20
C ILE A 132 21.60 30.50 -12.40
N ARG A 133 22.35 31.61 -12.33
CA ARG A 133 23.26 32.00 -13.43
C ARG A 133 24.38 30.99 -13.58
N GLU A 134 25.00 30.59 -12.47
CA GLU A 134 26.01 29.55 -12.48
C GLU A 134 25.41 28.18 -12.83
N PHE A 135 24.17 27.91 -12.43
CA PHE A 135 23.47 26.69 -12.80
C PHE A 135 23.39 26.53 -14.32
N VAL A 136 22.89 27.55 -15.04
CA VAL A 136 22.68 27.45 -16.49
C VAL A 136 23.99 27.46 -17.30
N GLU A 137 25.09 27.91 -16.69
CA GLU A 137 26.44 27.82 -17.27
C GLU A 137 27.03 26.40 -17.18
N HIS A 138 26.70 25.65 -16.12
CA HIS A 138 27.34 24.36 -15.82
C HIS A 138 26.43 23.14 -16.09
N PHE A 139 25.11 23.33 -16.07
CA PHE A 139 24.12 22.26 -16.13
C PHE A 139 22.99 22.56 -17.11
N THR A 140 22.38 21.51 -17.64
CA THR A 140 21.22 21.63 -18.54
C THR A 140 19.94 21.14 -17.85
N ILE A 141 18.85 21.87 -18.00
CA ILE A 141 17.53 21.48 -17.48
C ILE A 141 16.75 20.75 -18.57
N LEU A 142 16.34 19.51 -18.28
CA LEU A 142 15.40 18.74 -19.10
C LEU A 142 13.99 19.05 -18.64
N VAL A 143 13.22 19.71 -19.49
CA VAL A 143 11.86 20.17 -19.21
C VAL A 143 10.85 19.23 -19.84
N THR A 144 9.99 18.64 -19.02
CA THR A 144 8.80 17.92 -19.50
C THR A 144 7.55 18.76 -19.36
N LYS A 145 6.63 18.64 -20.31
CA LYS A 145 5.28 19.20 -20.22
C LYS A 145 4.53 18.65 -19.00
N ARG A 146 3.82 19.52 -18.28
CA ARG A 146 2.86 19.17 -17.23
C ARG A 146 1.66 20.12 -17.26
N ASN A 147 0.52 19.66 -16.74
CA ASN A 147 -0.68 20.48 -16.53
C ASN A 147 -1.20 21.20 -17.79
N GLY A 148 -0.96 20.65 -18.98
CA GLY A 148 -1.37 21.26 -20.25
C GLY A 148 -0.54 22.47 -20.69
N GLU A 149 0.49 22.86 -19.94
CA GLU A 149 1.37 23.98 -20.30
C GLU A 149 2.20 23.69 -21.55
N LEU A 150 2.61 24.74 -22.27
CA LEU A 150 3.49 24.67 -23.45
C LEU A 150 4.87 25.19 -23.06
N PRO A 151 5.86 24.31 -22.75
CA PRO A 151 7.17 24.72 -22.27
C PRO A 151 7.89 25.69 -23.21
N GLU A 152 7.70 25.54 -24.52
CA GLU A 152 8.27 26.40 -25.56
C GLU A 152 7.86 27.87 -25.33
N GLN A 153 6.56 28.11 -25.14
CA GLN A 153 6.02 29.46 -24.89
C GLN A 153 6.52 30.03 -23.57
N LEU A 154 6.52 29.22 -22.50
CA LEU A 154 6.99 29.64 -21.18
C LEU A 154 8.47 30.05 -21.16
N LEU A 155 9.29 29.40 -21.99
CA LEU A 155 10.70 29.76 -22.15
C LEU A 155 10.89 31.09 -22.89
N GLU A 156 10.05 31.38 -23.88
CA GLU A 156 10.13 32.62 -24.67
C GLU A 156 9.57 33.85 -23.93
N GLU A 157 8.50 33.67 -23.14
CA GLU A 157 7.82 34.77 -22.44
C GLU A 157 8.62 35.31 -21.24
N GLN A 158 9.53 34.52 -20.68
CA GLN A 158 10.32 34.91 -19.52
C GLN A 158 11.73 35.37 -19.94
N PRO A 159 12.12 36.65 -19.72
CA PRO A 159 13.37 37.21 -20.23
C PRO A 159 14.62 36.38 -19.88
N PHE A 160 14.71 35.92 -18.63
CA PHE A 160 15.85 35.09 -18.19
C PHE A 160 15.89 33.72 -18.88
N LEU A 161 14.73 33.10 -19.09
CA LEU A 161 14.66 31.78 -19.74
C LEU A 161 14.98 31.89 -21.24
N ALA A 162 14.50 32.96 -21.88
CA ALA A 162 14.79 33.28 -23.27
C ALA A 162 16.27 33.59 -23.49
N GLU A 163 16.89 34.38 -22.61
CA GLU A 163 18.33 34.70 -22.63
C GLU A 163 19.19 33.43 -22.52
N HIS A 164 18.77 32.46 -21.71
CA HIS A 164 19.50 31.23 -21.44
C HIS A 164 18.88 29.99 -22.10
N ARG A 165 18.24 30.15 -23.26
CA ARG A 165 17.44 29.10 -23.93
C ARG A 165 18.18 27.78 -24.16
N GLU A 166 19.48 27.83 -24.43
CA GLU A 166 20.36 26.66 -24.66
C GLU A 166 20.51 25.78 -23.41
N ALA A 167 20.28 26.33 -22.21
CA ALA A 167 20.31 25.56 -20.97
C ALA A 167 19.03 24.77 -20.71
N PHE A 168 18.02 24.87 -21.58
CA PHE A 168 16.72 24.21 -21.44
C PHE A 168 16.45 23.31 -22.64
N LEU A 169 16.41 21.99 -22.43
CA LEU A 169 16.01 21.04 -23.47
C LEU A 169 14.64 20.47 -23.12
N ILE A 170 13.74 20.47 -24.09
CA ILE A 170 12.39 19.94 -23.90
C ILE A 170 12.39 18.48 -24.32
N PHE A 171 11.72 17.63 -23.53
CA PHE A 171 11.51 16.23 -23.87
C PHE A 171 10.07 15.81 -23.55
N THR A 172 9.63 14.75 -24.19
CA THR A 172 8.28 14.19 -23.99
C THR A 172 8.34 13.03 -23.02
N ALA A 173 7.62 13.15 -21.90
CA ALA A 173 7.36 12.03 -21.01
C ALA A 173 6.14 11.22 -21.50
N PRO A 174 6.03 9.92 -21.17
CA PRO A 174 4.85 9.12 -21.53
C PRO A 174 3.56 9.66 -20.90
N GLU A 175 2.53 9.93 -21.71
CA GLU A 175 1.24 10.52 -21.28
C GLU A 175 0.48 9.61 -20.30
N GLU A 176 0.68 8.29 -20.39
CA GLU A 176 0.09 7.27 -19.52
C GLU A 176 0.43 7.46 -18.02
N LEU A 177 1.33 8.39 -17.68
CA LEU A 177 1.81 8.62 -16.33
C LEU A 177 1.12 9.78 -15.62
N ASP A 178 0.30 10.56 -16.30
CA ASP A 178 -0.25 11.81 -15.76
C ASP A 178 -1.16 11.60 -14.54
N TYR A 179 -1.82 10.44 -14.45
CA TYR A 179 -2.66 10.07 -13.30
C TYR A 179 -1.86 9.41 -12.15
N ILE A 180 -0.59 9.07 -12.37
CA ILE A 180 0.24 8.34 -11.39
C ILE A 180 1.09 9.33 -10.60
N SER A 181 0.77 9.53 -9.32
CA SER A 181 1.56 10.36 -8.42
C SER A 181 1.66 9.75 -7.02
N SER A 182 2.67 10.15 -6.23
CA SER A 182 2.76 9.74 -4.82
C SER A 182 1.50 10.13 -4.04
N THR A 183 0.83 11.23 -4.41
CA THR A 183 -0.43 11.64 -3.79
C THR A 183 -1.57 10.69 -4.16
N ALA A 184 -1.68 10.31 -5.44
CA ALA A 184 -2.67 9.32 -5.88
C ALA A 184 -2.50 7.98 -5.16
N VAL A 185 -1.26 7.51 -4.97
CA VAL A 185 -0.97 6.30 -4.18
C VAL A 185 -1.46 6.44 -2.74
N ARG A 186 -1.12 7.53 -2.04
CA ARG A 186 -1.55 7.73 -0.65
C ARG A 186 -3.07 7.88 -0.53
N ASP A 187 -3.71 8.55 -1.49
CA ASP A 187 -5.16 8.74 -1.51
C ASP A 187 -5.91 7.43 -1.72
N ASP A 188 -5.41 6.55 -2.62
CA ASP A 188 -5.96 5.22 -2.84
C ASP A 188 -5.82 4.34 -1.59
N LEU A 189 -4.63 4.30 -1.00
CA LEU A 189 -4.38 3.58 0.26
C LEU A 189 -5.28 4.09 1.41
N ARG A 190 -5.48 5.40 1.52
CA ARG A 190 -6.35 6.00 2.54
C ARG A 190 -7.80 5.53 2.42
N ARG A 191 -8.26 5.32 1.18
CA ARG A 191 -9.62 4.83 0.86
C ARG A 191 -9.74 3.31 0.92
N GLY A 192 -8.64 2.59 1.16
CA GLY A 192 -8.62 1.12 1.07
C GLY A 192 -8.79 0.62 -0.37
N GLY A 193 -8.41 1.42 -1.36
CA GLY A 193 -8.42 1.04 -2.76
C GLY A 193 -7.31 0.05 -3.10
N THR A 194 -7.39 -0.52 -4.31
CA THR A 194 -6.45 -1.52 -4.83
C THR A 194 -5.62 -1.00 -6.00
N LEU A 195 -5.76 0.27 -6.37
CA LEU A 195 -5.06 0.86 -7.53
C LEU A 195 -3.61 1.19 -7.21
N ALA A 196 -3.27 1.43 -5.94
CA ALA A 196 -1.92 1.76 -5.47
C ALA A 196 -0.88 0.72 -5.92
N GLU A 197 -1.24 -0.56 -5.95
CA GLU A 197 -0.38 -1.66 -6.42
C GLU A 197 0.09 -1.44 -7.86
N LYS A 198 -0.79 -0.96 -8.74
CA LYS A 198 -0.50 -0.72 -10.15
C LYS A 198 0.29 0.58 -10.40
N MET A 199 0.40 1.45 -9.39
CA MET A 199 1.07 2.74 -9.49
C MET A 199 2.55 2.68 -9.09
N VAL A 200 2.99 1.60 -8.43
CA VAL A 200 4.36 1.40 -7.94
C VAL A 200 4.96 0.13 -8.55
N THR A 201 6.28 0.02 -8.56
CA THR A 201 6.94 -1.23 -9.00
C THR A 201 6.67 -2.34 -7.99
N LYS A 202 6.74 -3.62 -8.43
CA LYS A 202 6.52 -4.79 -7.58
C LYS A 202 7.35 -4.77 -6.30
N ASP A 203 8.64 -4.48 -6.38
CA ASP A 203 9.51 -4.47 -5.21
C ASP A 203 9.15 -3.35 -4.21
N VAL A 204 8.76 -2.18 -4.71
CA VAL A 204 8.25 -1.08 -3.88
C VAL A 204 6.95 -1.48 -3.19
N TRP A 205 6.05 -2.18 -3.89
CA TRP A 205 4.81 -2.69 -3.30
C TRP A 205 5.07 -3.67 -2.15
N GLU A 206 6.00 -4.61 -2.33
CA GLU A 206 6.40 -5.55 -1.27
C GLU A 206 6.98 -4.83 -0.05
N ILE A 207 7.82 -3.81 -0.25
CA ILE A 207 8.33 -2.97 0.83
C ILE A 207 7.20 -2.23 1.55
N MET A 208 6.22 -1.68 0.80
CA MET A 208 5.05 -1.01 1.38
C MET A 208 4.21 -1.96 2.24
N LYS A 209 3.94 -3.19 1.77
CA LYS A 209 3.24 -4.23 2.54
C LYS A 209 3.99 -4.59 3.82
N LYS A 210 5.29 -4.89 3.71
CA LYS A 210 6.16 -5.25 4.86
C LYS A 210 6.21 -4.17 5.93
N ASN A 211 6.09 -2.90 5.54
CA ASN A 211 6.08 -1.75 6.45
C ASN A 211 4.67 -1.33 6.90
N GLY A 212 3.64 -2.16 6.68
CA GLY A 212 2.28 -1.94 7.18
C GLY A 212 1.54 -0.78 6.52
N MET A 213 2.01 -0.30 5.36
CA MET A 213 1.38 0.80 4.63
C MET A 213 0.14 0.37 3.85
N VAL A 214 0.13 -0.88 3.42
CA VAL A 214 -1.00 -1.51 2.74
C VAL A 214 -1.79 -2.26 3.80
N LYS A 215 -3.05 -1.88 3.99
CA LYS A 215 -3.97 -2.70 4.77
C LYS A 215 -4.31 -3.90 3.90
N GLU A 216 -3.94 -5.10 4.34
CA GLU A 216 -4.42 -6.31 3.69
C GLU A 216 -5.95 -6.25 3.63
N ALA A 217 -6.51 -6.50 2.45
CA ALA A 217 -7.95 -6.65 2.31
C ALA A 217 -8.37 -7.77 3.26
N CYS A 218 -9.13 -7.44 4.29
CA CYS A 218 -9.60 -8.38 5.30
C CYS A 218 -11.12 -8.35 5.28
N ILE A 219 -11.75 -9.51 5.18
CA ILE A 219 -13.18 -9.62 5.41
C ILE A 219 -13.36 -9.57 6.92
N ASN A 220 -13.51 -8.34 7.43
CA ASN A 220 -13.57 -8.05 8.86
C ASN A 220 -15.01 -7.86 9.37
N ARG A 221 -16.02 -8.10 8.53
CA ARG A 221 -17.43 -7.94 8.90
C ARG A 221 -18.26 -9.04 8.23
N PHE A 222 -18.76 -9.97 9.03
CA PHE A 222 -19.60 -11.07 8.56
C PHE A 222 -21.06 -10.62 8.43
N ARG A 223 -21.32 -9.75 7.46
CA ARG A 223 -22.64 -9.23 7.11
C ARG A 223 -22.77 -9.16 5.59
N GLU A 224 -24.00 -8.91 5.12
CA GLU A 224 -24.30 -8.76 3.69
C GLU A 224 -23.80 -9.98 2.91
N GLU A 225 -22.94 -9.81 1.90
CA GLU A 225 -22.40 -10.91 1.10
C GLU A 225 -21.57 -11.94 1.90
N HIS A 226 -21.08 -11.54 3.08
CA HIS A 226 -20.26 -12.35 3.99
C HIS A 226 -21.00 -12.82 5.25
N ASP A 227 -22.32 -12.64 5.31
CA ASP A 227 -23.15 -13.06 6.46
C ASP A 227 -23.01 -14.55 6.80
N PHE A 228 -22.81 -15.39 5.77
CA PHE A 228 -22.64 -16.83 5.87
C PHE A 228 -21.42 -17.27 6.70
N LEU A 229 -20.45 -16.40 6.91
CA LEU A 229 -19.30 -16.65 7.79
C LEU A 229 -19.67 -16.58 9.28
N SER A 230 -20.79 -15.93 9.64
CA SER A 230 -21.22 -15.80 11.02
C SER A 230 -21.87 -17.07 11.58
N ASN A 231 -21.70 -17.32 12.87
CA ASN A 231 -22.43 -18.38 13.60
C ASN A 231 -23.94 -18.12 13.70
N PHE A 232 -24.35 -16.86 13.50
CA PHE A 232 -25.76 -16.45 13.48
C PHE A 232 -26.46 -16.74 12.15
N TYR A 233 -25.70 -17.12 11.11
CA TYR A 233 -26.29 -17.47 9.83
C TYR A 233 -27.17 -18.72 9.95
N PRO A 234 -28.40 -18.73 9.39
CA PRO A 234 -29.29 -19.88 9.44
C PRO A 234 -28.79 -21.00 8.54
N ALA A 235 -27.99 -21.90 9.10
CA ALA A 235 -27.48 -23.10 8.45
C ALA A 235 -27.73 -24.30 9.35
N ARG A 236 -28.34 -25.34 8.80
CA ARG A 236 -28.57 -26.59 9.53
C ARG A 236 -27.23 -27.23 9.88
N VAL A 237 -27.05 -27.59 11.14
CA VAL A 237 -25.85 -28.28 11.64
C VAL A 237 -26.30 -29.49 12.47
N GLU A 238 -25.95 -30.68 12.04
CA GLU A 238 -26.03 -31.89 12.84
C GLU A 238 -24.72 -32.06 13.63
N TYR A 239 -24.82 -32.11 14.95
CA TYR A 239 -23.66 -32.20 15.83
C TYR A 239 -23.99 -33.04 17.07
N GLN A 240 -23.17 -34.05 17.34
CA GLN A 240 -23.37 -35.03 18.43
C GLN A 240 -24.78 -35.66 18.44
N GLY A 241 -25.33 -35.99 17.26
CA GLY A 241 -26.63 -36.64 17.12
C GLY A 241 -27.85 -35.70 17.23
N LEU A 242 -27.64 -34.41 17.48
CA LEU A 242 -28.70 -33.39 17.52
C LEU A 242 -28.61 -32.44 16.32
N ILE A 243 -29.76 -31.92 15.86
CA ILE A 243 -29.85 -31.04 14.70
C ILE A 243 -30.22 -29.63 15.14
N TYR A 244 -29.35 -28.67 14.85
CA TYR A 244 -29.51 -27.26 15.17
C TYR A 244 -29.77 -26.43 13.91
N GLN A 245 -30.55 -25.36 14.03
CA GLN A 245 -30.85 -24.44 12.91
C GLN A 245 -29.72 -23.46 12.58
N ASN A 246 -28.70 -23.36 13.44
CA ASN A 246 -27.55 -22.47 13.29
C ASN A 246 -26.40 -22.92 14.20
N ALA A 247 -25.17 -22.48 13.88
CA ALA A 247 -23.98 -22.84 14.64
C ALA A 247 -23.97 -22.23 16.06
N GLU A 248 -24.56 -21.04 16.25
CA GLU A 248 -24.66 -20.42 17.59
C GLU A 248 -25.49 -21.30 18.54
N ALA A 249 -26.61 -21.86 18.08
CA ALA A 249 -27.44 -22.77 18.86
C ALA A 249 -26.69 -24.06 19.23
N ALA A 250 -26.01 -24.68 18.27
CA ALA A 250 -25.17 -25.86 18.53
C ALA A 250 -24.08 -25.55 19.57
N PHE A 251 -23.46 -24.37 19.48
CA PHE A 251 -22.38 -23.96 20.38
C PHE A 251 -22.87 -23.66 21.79
N GLN A 252 -23.97 -22.92 21.93
CA GLN A 252 -24.54 -22.62 23.25
C GLN A 252 -25.04 -23.88 23.97
N ALA A 253 -25.54 -24.88 23.22
CA ALA A 253 -25.92 -26.18 23.77
C ALA A 253 -24.75 -26.92 24.42
N GLN A 254 -23.50 -26.75 23.95
CA GLN A 254 -22.33 -27.45 24.50
C GLN A 254 -21.93 -26.99 25.91
N LYS A 255 -22.57 -25.94 26.43
CA LYS A 255 -22.43 -25.53 27.82
C LYS A 255 -23.14 -26.48 28.77
N CYS A 256 -24.23 -27.11 28.30
CA CYS A 256 -25.05 -28.05 29.04
C CYS A 256 -24.39 -29.43 29.14
N ARG A 257 -24.78 -30.22 30.15
CA ARG A 257 -24.19 -31.54 30.41
C ARG A 257 -24.99 -32.67 29.78
N THR A 258 -26.32 -32.54 29.72
CA THR A 258 -27.20 -33.61 29.24
C THR A 258 -27.74 -33.34 27.84
N ASP A 259 -28.12 -34.40 27.13
CA ASP A 259 -28.71 -34.30 25.80
C ASP A 259 -30.13 -33.72 25.86
N GLU A 260 -30.86 -33.92 26.96
CA GLU A 260 -32.14 -33.29 27.22
C GLU A 260 -32.01 -31.76 27.23
N GLU A 261 -31.04 -31.21 27.97
CA GLU A 261 -30.79 -29.76 28.04
C GLU A 261 -30.31 -29.21 26.67
N LYS A 262 -29.42 -29.94 25.99
CA LYS A 262 -28.95 -29.56 24.65
C LYS A 262 -30.10 -29.50 23.64
N SER A 263 -31.08 -30.39 23.75
CA SER A 263 -32.21 -30.46 22.82
C SER A 263 -33.05 -29.18 22.79
N GLU A 264 -33.09 -28.43 23.90
CA GLU A 264 -33.80 -27.15 23.99
C GLU A 264 -33.27 -26.10 23.02
N PHE A 265 -32.02 -26.22 22.58
CA PHE A 265 -31.39 -25.28 21.64
C PHE A 265 -31.68 -25.59 20.17
N CYS A 266 -32.10 -26.82 19.84
CA CYS A 266 -32.17 -27.31 18.45
C CYS A 266 -32.99 -26.40 17.52
N GLY A 267 -34.12 -25.88 18.01
CA GLY A 267 -35.03 -25.00 17.26
C GLY A 267 -34.80 -23.50 17.46
N LEU A 268 -33.84 -23.09 18.27
CA LEU A 268 -33.73 -21.68 18.67
C LEU A 268 -33.06 -20.82 17.59
N PRO A 269 -33.58 -19.60 17.35
CA PRO A 269 -32.83 -18.59 16.62
C PRO A 269 -31.58 -18.17 17.43
N PRO A 270 -30.51 -17.71 16.77
CA PRO A 270 -29.20 -17.56 17.40
C PRO A 270 -29.19 -16.56 18.57
N ASN A 271 -30.00 -15.50 18.50
CA ASN A 271 -30.15 -14.53 19.59
C ASN A 271 -30.79 -15.15 20.85
N MET A 272 -31.78 -16.03 20.69
CA MET A 272 -32.44 -16.72 21.79
C MET A 272 -31.54 -17.82 22.35
N ALA A 273 -30.84 -18.56 21.49
CA ALA A 273 -29.82 -19.53 21.93
C ALA A 273 -28.72 -18.86 22.77
N LYS A 274 -28.18 -17.72 22.31
CA LYS A 274 -27.18 -16.96 23.05
C LYS A 274 -27.70 -16.44 24.39
N LYS A 275 -28.98 -16.06 24.46
CA LYS A 275 -29.63 -15.64 25.70
C LYS A 275 -29.79 -16.81 26.67
N LEU A 276 -30.31 -17.95 26.21
CA LEU A 276 -30.50 -19.14 27.02
C LEU A 276 -29.16 -19.70 27.52
N GLY A 277 -28.16 -19.81 26.66
CA GLY A 277 -26.82 -20.30 27.01
C GLY A 277 -26.04 -19.39 27.99
N ARG A 278 -26.53 -18.20 28.32
CA ARG A 278 -26.00 -17.39 29.43
C ARG A 278 -26.62 -17.74 30.79
N GLN A 279 -27.71 -18.49 30.79
CA GLN A 279 -28.50 -18.83 31.97
C GLN A 279 -28.32 -20.30 32.40
N VAL A 280 -27.84 -21.15 31.50
CA VAL A 280 -27.56 -22.56 31.80
C VAL A 280 -26.40 -22.71 32.79
N GLU A 281 -26.41 -23.82 33.52
CA GLU A 281 -25.27 -24.21 34.35
C GLU A 281 -24.10 -24.59 33.43
N LEU A 282 -22.97 -23.92 33.61
CA LEU A 282 -21.79 -24.13 32.79
C LEU A 282 -21.05 -25.40 33.25
N ARG A 283 -20.68 -26.26 32.31
CA ARG A 283 -19.72 -27.34 32.56
C ARG A 283 -18.36 -26.80 33.02
N ASP A 284 -17.68 -27.58 33.88
CA ASP A 284 -16.47 -27.12 34.60
C ASP A 284 -15.24 -26.93 33.69
N ASP A 285 -15.16 -27.68 32.60
CA ASP A 285 -14.11 -27.69 31.59
C ASP A 285 -14.41 -26.75 30.39
N TRP A 286 -15.42 -25.88 30.51
CA TRP A 286 -15.88 -25.03 29.39
C TRP A 286 -14.79 -24.16 28.79
N GLU A 287 -14.00 -23.48 29.63
CA GLU A 287 -12.98 -22.53 29.16
C GLU A 287 -11.88 -23.22 28.34
N GLU A 288 -11.58 -24.48 28.66
CA GLU A 288 -10.60 -25.31 27.96
C GLU A 288 -11.16 -25.84 26.63
N LEU A 289 -12.44 -26.21 26.59
CA LEU A 289 -13.04 -26.91 25.45
C LEU A 289 -13.76 -26.01 24.45
N LYS A 290 -14.18 -24.79 24.83
CA LYS A 290 -15.04 -23.92 24.00
C LYS A 290 -14.49 -23.69 22.58
N VAL A 291 -13.18 -23.54 22.41
CA VAL A 291 -12.56 -23.32 21.08
C VAL A 291 -12.67 -24.59 20.23
N GLY A 292 -12.44 -25.77 20.84
CA GLY A 292 -12.58 -27.06 20.16
C GLY A 292 -14.02 -27.31 19.71
N PHE A 293 -15.00 -27.10 20.59
CA PHE A 293 -16.41 -27.23 20.21
C PHE A 293 -16.80 -26.29 19.06
N MET A 294 -16.36 -25.03 19.11
CA MET A 294 -16.63 -24.09 18.01
C MET A 294 -16.01 -24.58 16.70
N GLU A 295 -14.76 -25.05 16.73
CA GLU A 295 -14.09 -25.56 15.53
C GLU A 295 -14.88 -26.71 14.91
N GLU A 296 -15.28 -27.70 15.71
CA GLU A 296 -16.04 -28.86 15.23
C GLU A 296 -17.40 -28.46 14.66
N ILE A 297 -18.10 -27.52 15.29
CA ILE A 297 -19.41 -27.05 14.85
C ILE A 297 -19.31 -26.25 13.55
N VAL A 298 -18.34 -25.33 13.46
CA VAL A 298 -18.11 -24.55 12.23
C VAL A 298 -17.69 -25.48 11.09
N ARG A 299 -16.85 -26.48 11.38
CA ARG A 299 -16.47 -27.53 10.43
C ARG A 299 -17.70 -28.30 9.95
N ALA A 300 -18.55 -28.76 10.86
CA ALA A 300 -19.80 -29.44 10.53
C ALA A 300 -20.70 -28.57 9.65
N LYS A 301 -20.86 -27.28 9.97
CA LYS A 301 -21.62 -26.31 9.16
C LYS A 301 -21.13 -26.27 7.71
N PHE A 302 -19.83 -26.09 7.47
CA PHE A 302 -19.32 -25.93 6.10
C PHE A 302 -19.19 -27.24 5.33
N ILE A 303 -19.02 -28.38 6.00
CA ILE A 303 -19.04 -29.71 5.37
C ILE A 303 -20.46 -30.13 5.00
N GLN A 304 -21.43 -29.95 5.90
CA GLN A 304 -22.82 -30.37 5.70
C GLN A 304 -23.60 -29.44 4.77
N ASN A 305 -23.11 -28.23 4.52
CA ASN A 305 -23.71 -27.25 3.61
C ASN A 305 -22.73 -26.91 2.47
N PRO A 306 -22.67 -27.73 1.39
CA PRO A 306 -21.65 -27.60 0.35
C PRO A 306 -21.62 -26.25 -0.38
N ASP A 307 -22.77 -25.58 -0.51
CA ASP A 307 -22.84 -24.22 -1.07
C ASP A 307 -22.05 -23.21 -0.22
N LEU A 308 -22.21 -23.28 1.11
CA LEU A 308 -21.46 -22.42 2.03
C LEU A 308 -19.97 -22.77 2.00
N GLY A 309 -19.63 -24.06 1.87
CA GLY A 309 -18.26 -24.51 1.67
C GLY A 309 -17.61 -23.89 0.43
N LYS A 310 -18.32 -23.87 -0.71
CA LYS A 310 -17.86 -23.20 -1.94
C LYS A 310 -17.70 -21.70 -1.75
N ARG A 311 -18.64 -21.03 -1.09
CA ARG A 311 -18.54 -19.59 -0.76
C ARG A 311 -17.35 -19.29 0.16
N LEU A 312 -17.04 -20.18 1.11
CA LEU A 312 -15.87 -20.05 1.97
C LEU A 312 -14.57 -20.20 1.17
N LEU A 313 -14.48 -21.18 0.26
CA LEU A 313 -13.34 -21.33 -0.65
C LEU A 313 -13.18 -20.12 -1.57
N ALA A 314 -14.27 -19.55 -2.05
CA ALA A 314 -14.26 -18.35 -2.90
C ALA A 314 -13.69 -17.10 -2.21
N THR A 315 -13.54 -17.09 -0.88
CA THR A 315 -12.81 -16.02 -0.17
C THR A 315 -11.29 -16.05 -0.46
N GLY A 316 -10.78 -17.10 -1.10
CA GLY A 316 -9.38 -17.21 -1.52
C GLY A 316 -8.43 -17.18 -0.34
N GLU A 317 -7.35 -16.40 -0.45
CA GLU A 317 -6.37 -16.21 0.63
C GLU A 317 -6.73 -15.03 1.55
N THR A 318 -7.82 -14.32 1.27
CA THR A 318 -8.24 -13.13 2.03
C THR A 318 -8.34 -13.45 3.52
N PRO A 319 -7.66 -12.71 4.41
CA PRO A 319 -7.83 -12.84 5.85
C PRO A 319 -9.29 -12.66 6.28
N LEU A 320 -9.74 -13.50 7.21
CA LEU A 320 -11.09 -13.45 7.77
C LEU A 320 -11.02 -13.03 9.24
N ALA A 321 -11.82 -12.02 9.62
CA ALA A 321 -11.94 -11.59 11.01
C ALA A 321 -13.38 -11.24 11.40
N GLU A 322 -13.81 -11.69 12.58
CA GLU A 322 -15.11 -11.27 13.11
C GLU A 322 -15.01 -9.90 13.78
N GLY A 323 -15.12 -8.82 13.00
CA GLY A 323 -15.13 -7.47 13.55
C GLY A 323 -16.43 -7.16 14.31
N ASN A 324 -16.28 -6.58 15.50
CA ASN A 324 -17.41 -6.18 16.35
C ASN A 324 -17.20 -4.81 17.02
N THR A 325 -18.28 -4.23 17.56
CA THR A 325 -18.24 -2.93 18.25
C THR A 325 -18.64 -3.01 19.73
N TRP A 326 -18.76 -4.23 20.26
CA TRP A 326 -19.29 -4.50 21.62
C TRP A 326 -18.26 -5.12 22.57
N GLY A 327 -16.98 -5.16 22.16
CA GLY A 327 -15.86 -5.56 23.02
C GLY A 327 -15.64 -7.07 23.11
N ASP A 328 -16.10 -7.86 22.13
CA ASP A 328 -15.73 -9.27 22.07
C ASP A 328 -14.31 -9.41 21.51
N THR A 329 -13.36 -9.67 22.40
CA THR A 329 -11.95 -9.85 22.05
C THR A 329 -11.53 -11.32 21.98
N CYS A 330 -12.45 -12.27 22.20
CA CYS A 330 -12.13 -13.69 22.15
C CYS A 330 -12.44 -14.25 20.75
N TRP A 331 -13.70 -14.16 20.31
CA TRP A 331 -14.12 -14.71 19.02
C TRP A 331 -13.79 -13.79 17.85
N GLY A 332 -13.81 -12.48 18.10
CA GLY A 332 -13.62 -11.44 17.11
C GLY A 332 -12.55 -10.41 17.46
N VAL A 333 -12.61 -9.28 16.76
CA VAL A 333 -11.76 -8.10 16.95
C VAL A 333 -12.64 -6.88 17.19
N ASP A 334 -12.46 -6.18 18.32
CA ASP A 334 -13.19 -4.92 18.56
C ASP A 334 -12.65 -3.85 17.60
N SER A 335 -13.49 -3.38 16.68
CA SER A 335 -13.12 -2.39 15.67
C SER A 335 -12.82 -1.02 16.26
N ARG A 336 -13.18 -0.76 17.52
CA ARG A 336 -12.85 0.49 18.22
C ARG A 336 -11.43 0.50 18.78
N THR A 337 -10.93 -0.65 19.22
CA THR A 337 -9.60 -0.78 19.83
C THR A 337 -8.58 -1.46 18.91
N GLY A 338 -9.05 -2.18 17.90
CA GLY A 338 -8.24 -3.04 17.04
C GLY A 338 -7.75 -4.32 17.73
N GLN A 339 -8.24 -4.64 18.93
CA GLN A 339 -7.78 -5.78 19.73
C GLN A 339 -8.76 -6.96 19.66
N GLY A 340 -8.22 -8.17 19.64
CA GLY A 340 -8.96 -9.42 19.75
C GLY A 340 -8.20 -10.63 19.20
N GLU A 341 -8.47 -11.79 19.76
CA GLU A 341 -7.84 -13.06 19.38
C GLU A 341 -8.38 -13.61 18.07
N ASN A 342 -9.56 -13.17 17.63
CA ASN A 342 -10.15 -13.57 16.36
C ASN A 342 -10.24 -15.11 16.18
N HIS A 343 -10.62 -15.85 17.22
CA HIS A 343 -10.71 -17.31 17.12
C HIS A 343 -11.63 -17.77 15.99
N LEU A 344 -12.77 -17.10 15.76
CA LEU A 344 -13.70 -17.50 14.69
C LEU A 344 -13.06 -17.35 13.31
N GLY A 345 -12.40 -16.22 13.04
CA GLY A 345 -11.68 -16.00 11.79
C GLY A 345 -10.59 -17.05 11.55
N ARG A 346 -9.82 -17.40 12.58
CA ARG A 346 -8.79 -18.45 12.52
C ARG A 346 -9.38 -19.83 12.22
N ILE A 347 -10.47 -20.20 12.88
CA ILE A 347 -11.20 -21.44 12.64
C ILE A 347 -11.70 -21.51 11.19
N LEU A 348 -12.32 -20.43 10.69
CA LEU A 348 -12.81 -20.36 9.30
C LEU A 348 -11.68 -20.56 8.28
N MET A 349 -10.53 -19.90 8.49
CA MET A 349 -9.37 -20.04 7.60
C MET A 349 -8.76 -21.45 7.66
N LYS A 350 -8.74 -22.09 8.83
CA LYS A 350 -8.33 -23.49 8.99
C LYS A 350 -9.25 -24.42 8.19
N ILE A 351 -10.56 -24.28 8.36
CA ILE A 351 -11.57 -25.09 7.66
C ILE A 351 -11.51 -24.85 6.15
N ARG A 352 -11.30 -23.61 5.71
CA ARG A 352 -11.09 -23.27 4.29
C ARG A 352 -9.92 -24.06 3.70
N ALA A 353 -8.79 -24.12 4.41
CA ALA A 353 -7.61 -24.86 3.96
C ALA A 353 -7.85 -26.39 3.92
N GLU A 354 -8.61 -26.93 4.86
CA GLU A 354 -8.97 -28.35 4.87
C GLU A 354 -9.93 -28.71 3.74
N LEU A 355 -10.95 -27.88 3.47
CA LEU A 355 -11.87 -28.06 2.34
C LEU A 355 -11.14 -28.02 0.99
N ALA A 356 -10.14 -27.14 0.84
CA ALA A 356 -9.36 -27.04 -0.39
C ALA A 356 -8.63 -28.35 -0.70
N ARG A 357 -8.06 -29.01 0.32
CA ARG A 357 -7.35 -30.30 0.18
C ARG A 357 -8.24 -31.48 -0.18
N VAL A 358 -9.56 -31.38 0.02
CA VAL A 358 -10.52 -32.44 -0.31
C VAL A 358 -11.00 -32.32 -1.76
N LEU A 359 -10.77 -31.18 -2.40
CA LEU A 359 -11.16 -30.90 -3.79
C LEU A 359 -9.99 -31.03 -4.79
N GLU A 360 -8.76 -31.15 -4.30
CA GLU A 360 -7.58 -31.61 -5.04
C GLU A 360 -7.56 -33.14 -5.12
#